data_AF-A0A956UD68-F1
#
_entry.id   AF-A0A956UD68-F1
#
_cell.length_a   1.000
_cell.length_b   1.000
_cell.length_c   1.000
_cell.angle_alpha   90.00
_cell.angle_beta   90.00
_cell.angle_gamma   90.00
#
_symmetry.space_group_name_H-M   'P 1'
#
loop_
_entity.id
_entity.type
_entity.pdbx_description
1 polymer ?
#
loop_
_entity_poly.entity_id
_entity_poly.type
_entity_poly.pdbx_seq_one_letter_code
_entity_poly.pdbx_strand_id
1 'polypeptide(L)'
;MRIAFFVNALKKEATDSTTIRLAMEATNRGHQTWFIEADDFLLDENDCVMATARSVPRNRYRSTAVYLEELRGKKAANKRIKFTNLDVLFLRGDPVPESRERRWTKDVG
;
A
#
# COMPACT_ATOMS: atom_id res chain seq x y z
N MET A 1 -11.31 -2.72 -10.24
CA MET A 1 -11.01 -1.39 -9.64
C MET A 1 -9.53 -1.26 -9.36
N ARG A 2 -9.09 -0.01 -9.24
CA ARG A 2 -7.76 0.47 -8.92
C ARG A 2 -7.76 0.90 -7.44
N ILE A 3 -7.20 0.07 -6.57
CA ILE A 3 -7.30 0.19 -5.11
C ILE A 3 -5.91 0.37 -4.52
N ALA A 4 -5.69 1.42 -3.72
CA ALA A 4 -4.46 1.60 -2.96
C ALA A 4 -4.70 1.45 -1.45
N PHE A 5 -3.73 0.87 -0.75
CA PHE A 5 -3.68 0.77 0.70
C PHE A 5 -2.48 1.60 1.19
N PHE A 6 -2.77 2.66 1.93
CA PHE A 6 -1.76 3.44 2.64
C PHE A 6 -1.45 2.76 3.97
N VAL A 7 -0.17 2.48 4.23
CA VAL A 7 0.34 1.85 5.44
C VAL A 7 1.58 2.58 5.93
N ASN A 8 1.86 2.56 7.23
CA ASN A 8 3.03 3.28 7.76
C ASN A 8 4.36 2.67 7.30
N ALA A 9 4.42 1.33 7.36
CA ALA A 9 5.60 0.57 6.98
C ALA A 9 5.19 -0.84 6.55
N LEU A 10 5.27 -1.13 5.26
CA LEU A 10 4.99 -2.43 4.67
C LEU A 10 5.87 -3.54 5.27
N LYS A 11 7.09 -3.22 5.69
CA LYS A 11 7.99 -4.15 6.41
C LYS A 11 7.47 -4.56 7.80
N LYS A 12 6.62 -3.76 8.43
CA LYS A 12 6.06 -4.02 9.77
C LYS A 12 4.68 -4.69 9.74
N GLU A 13 4.02 -4.73 8.58
CA GLU A 13 2.74 -5.42 8.44
C GLU A 13 2.84 -6.90 8.85
N ALA A 14 1.80 -7.41 9.50
CA ALA A 14 1.75 -8.81 9.93
C ALA A 14 0.90 -9.65 8.97
N THR A 15 1.09 -10.97 8.97
CA THR A 15 0.35 -11.89 8.10
C THR A 15 -1.12 -12.02 8.50
N ASP A 16 -1.46 -11.72 9.75
CA ASP A 16 -2.81 -11.63 10.31
C ASP A 16 -3.42 -10.22 10.20
N SER A 17 -2.68 -9.25 9.63
CA SER A 17 -3.19 -7.90 9.37
C SER A 17 -4.43 -7.95 8.47
N THR A 18 -5.50 -7.30 8.93
CA THR A 18 -6.73 -7.16 8.14
C THR A 18 -6.47 -6.41 6.83
N THR A 19 -5.50 -5.48 6.82
CA THR A 19 -5.10 -4.73 5.62
C THR A 19 -4.52 -5.68 4.56
N ILE A 20 -3.62 -6.59 4.97
CA ILE A 20 -3.03 -7.59 4.07
C ILE A 20 -4.11 -8.56 3.57
N ARG A 21 -5.01 -9.01 4.45
CA ARG A 21 -6.11 -9.90 4.07
C ARG A 21 -7.05 -9.24 3.06
N LEU A 22 -7.44 -7.98 3.27
CA LEU A 22 -8.28 -7.23 2.34
C LEU A 22 -7.60 -7.05 0.97
N ALA A 23 -6.32 -6.69 0.95
CA ALA A 23 -5.58 -6.52 -0.29
C ALA A 23 -5.41 -7.82 -1.07
N MET A 24 -5.13 -8.93 -0.38
CA MET A 24 -5.07 -10.26 -0.99
C MET A 24 -6.43 -10.64 -1.61
N GLU A 25 -7.52 -10.42 -0.86
CA GLU A 25 -8.87 -10.71 -1.31
C GLU A 25 -9.34 -9.82 -2.47
N ALA A 26 -8.90 -8.58 -2.53
CA ALA A 26 -9.10 -7.68 -3.66
C ALA A 26 -8.31 -8.14 -4.89
N THR A 27 -7.05 -8.53 -4.72
CA THR A 27 -6.23 -9.11 -5.80
C THR A 27 -6.88 -10.37 -6.37
N ASN A 28 -7.34 -11.27 -5.49
CA ASN A 28 -8.02 -12.52 -5.85
C ASN A 28 -9.31 -12.30 -6.65
N ARG A 29 -9.98 -11.18 -6.42
CA ARG A 29 -11.18 -10.76 -7.17
C ARG A 29 -10.84 -10.01 -8.47
N GLY A 30 -9.56 -9.88 -8.82
CA GLY A 30 -9.11 -9.21 -10.03
C GLY A 30 -9.09 -7.68 -9.93
N HIS A 31 -9.04 -7.11 -8.72
CA HIS A 31 -8.72 -5.69 -8.58
C HIS A 31 -7.20 -5.47 -8.75
N GLN A 32 -6.82 -4.29 -9.21
CA GLN A 32 -5.43 -3.84 -9.18
C GLN A 32 -5.19 -3.23 -7.79
N THR A 33 -4.27 -3.81 -7.03
CA THR A 33 -3.98 -3.37 -5.67
C THR A 33 -2.58 -2.80 -5.58
N TRP A 34 -2.46 -1.69 -4.86
CA TRP A 34 -1.19 -1.05 -4.55
C TRP A 34 -1.02 -0.82 -3.06
N PHE A 35 0.22 -0.78 -2.63
CA PHE A 35 0.63 -0.34 -1.29
C PHE A 35 1.47 0.92 -1.43
N ILE A 36 1.22 1.88 -0.54
CA ILE A 36 1.89 3.17 -0.47
C ILE A 36 2.33 3.39 0.97
N GLU A 37 3.60 3.75 1.19
CA GLU A 37 4.12 4.17 2.49
C GLU A 37 4.16 5.71 2.59
N ALA A 38 4.29 6.27 3.79
CA ALA A 38 4.28 7.75 3.98
C ALA A 38 5.40 8.47 3.23
N ASP A 39 6.54 7.81 3.05
CA ASP A 39 7.69 8.36 2.34
C ASP A 39 7.56 8.26 0.80
N ASP A 40 6.50 7.62 0.29
CA ASP A 40 6.32 7.38 -1.15
C ASP A 40 5.56 8.49 -1.88
N PHE A 41 5.01 9.47 -1.17
CA PHE A 41 4.23 10.57 -1.75
C PHE A 41 5.13 11.58 -2.46
N LEU A 42 4.65 12.04 -3.61
CA LEU A 42 5.35 12.97 -4.49
C LEU A 42 4.34 13.97 -5.07
N LEU A 43 4.77 15.19 -5.29
CA LEU A 43 4.03 16.16 -6.08
C LEU A 43 4.70 16.27 -7.46
N ASP A 44 3.92 16.18 -8.54
CA ASP A 44 4.45 16.44 -9.88
C ASP A 44 4.46 17.94 -10.21
N GLU A 45 5.08 18.31 -11.34
CA GLU A 45 5.21 19.70 -11.79
C GLU A 45 3.86 20.39 -12.07
N ASN A 46 2.76 19.63 -12.11
CA ASN A 46 1.40 20.15 -12.32
C ASN A 46 0.56 20.07 -11.03
N ASP A 47 1.20 20.07 -9.86
CA ASP A 47 0.58 19.97 -8.53
C ASP A 47 -0.31 18.72 -8.36
N CYS A 48 -0.08 17.65 -9.13
CA CYS A 48 -0.81 16.41 -8.97
C CYS A 48 -0.13 15.50 -7.94
N VAL A 49 -0.91 15.01 -6.99
CA VAL A 49 -0.44 14.04 -5.98
C VAL A 49 -0.19 12.68 -6.64
N MET A 50 1.03 12.19 -6.45
CA MET A 50 1.57 10.94 -6.96
C MET A 50 2.08 10.10 -5.80
N ALA A 51 2.20 8.79 -6.00
CA ALA A 51 2.98 7.95 -5.11
C ALA A 51 3.80 6.91 -5.85
N THR A 52 4.94 6.54 -5.28
CA THR A 52 5.63 5.30 -5.62
C THR A 52 4.90 4.15 -4.95
N ALA A 53 4.15 3.39 -5.73
CA ALA A 53 3.30 2.32 -5.25
C ALA A 53 3.91 0.94 -5.52
N ARG A 54 3.73 0.02 -4.58
CA ARG A 54 4.13 -1.38 -4.74
C ARG A 54 2.94 -2.28 -5.02
N SER A 55 3.08 -3.21 -5.97
CA SER A 55 2.05 -4.20 -6.30
C SER A 55 2.63 -5.60 -6.45
N VAL A 56 1.83 -6.62 -6.13
CA VAL A 56 2.16 -8.02 -6.41
C VAL A 56 1.69 -8.43 -7.81
N PRO A 57 2.22 -9.53 -8.38
CA PRO A 57 1.64 -10.17 -9.55
C PRO A 57 0.16 -10.46 -9.35
N ARG A 58 -0.62 -10.36 -10.44
CA ARG A 58 -2.08 -10.57 -10.39
C ARG A 58 -2.43 -12.06 -10.43
N ASN A 59 -1.98 -12.76 -9.41
CA ASN A 59 -2.24 -14.18 -9.19
C ASN A 59 -3.30 -14.38 -8.12
N ARG A 60 -3.86 -15.59 -8.06
CA ARG A 60 -4.74 -15.99 -6.95
C ARG A 60 -3.91 -16.54 -5.80
N TYR A 61 -3.97 -15.87 -4.65
CA TYR A 61 -3.27 -16.22 -3.43
C TYR A 61 -4.21 -16.95 -2.46
N ARG A 62 -3.70 -17.97 -1.77
CA ARG A 62 -4.44 -18.70 -0.73
C ARG A 62 -3.96 -18.40 0.69
N SER A 63 -2.83 -17.71 0.82
CA SER A 63 -2.18 -17.41 2.10
C SER A 63 -1.70 -15.97 2.11
N THR A 64 -2.07 -15.23 3.17
CA THR A 64 -1.60 -13.87 3.41
C THR A 64 -0.10 -13.83 3.66
N ALA A 65 0.50 -14.91 4.18
CA ALA A 65 1.95 -15.03 4.32
C ALA A 65 2.65 -15.00 2.96
N VAL A 66 2.20 -15.82 2.02
CA VAL A 66 2.76 -15.84 0.64
C VAL A 66 2.56 -14.50 -0.06
N TYR A 67 1.36 -13.92 0.09
CA TYR A 67 1.05 -12.60 -0.48
C TYR A 67 2.01 -11.53 0.05
N LEU A 68 2.21 -11.49 1.37
CA LEU A 68 3.08 -10.51 2.03
C LEU A 68 4.55 -10.73 1.68
N GLU A 69 5.01 -11.98 1.56
CA GLU A 69 6.36 -12.30 1.10
C GLU A 69 6.59 -11.82 -0.34
N GLU A 70 5.65 -12.07 -1.25
CA GLU A 70 5.79 -11.59 -2.63
C GLU A 70 5.76 -10.07 -2.72
N LEU A 71 4.94 -9.42 -1.89
CA LEU A 71 4.86 -7.97 -1.78
C LEU A 71 6.15 -7.35 -1.20
N ARG A 72 6.88 -8.08 -0.35
CA ARG A 72 8.18 -7.64 0.18
C ARG A 72 9.36 -8.03 -0.71
N GLY A 73 9.18 -9.05 -1.53
CA GLY A 73 10.22 -9.65 -2.35
C GLY A 73 10.48 -8.93 -3.67
N LYS A 74 11.42 -9.48 -4.44
CA LYS A 74 11.85 -8.95 -5.74
C LYS A 74 10.79 -9.05 -6.85
N LYS A 75 9.75 -9.87 -6.63
CA LYS A 75 8.63 -10.03 -7.57
C LYS A 75 7.66 -8.85 -7.52
N ALA A 76 7.70 -8.04 -6.45
CA ALA A 76 6.88 -6.87 -6.34
C ALA A 76 7.30 -5.81 -7.36
N ALA A 77 6.35 -5.29 -8.11
CA ALA A 77 6.58 -4.18 -9.01
C ALA A 77 6.44 -2.87 -8.22
N ASN A 78 7.41 -1.97 -8.38
CA ASN A 78 7.31 -0.58 -7.93
C ASN A 78 6.92 0.28 -9.13
N LYS A 79 5.86 1.07 -9.01
CA LYS A 79 5.33 1.91 -10.08
C LYS A 79 4.86 3.24 -9.53
N ARG A 80 5.17 4.34 -10.22
CA ARG A 80 4.55 5.64 -9.92
C ARG A 80 3.10 5.65 -10.38
N ILE A 81 2.19 6.03 -9.50
CA ILE A 81 0.75 6.13 -9.79
C ILE A 81 0.25 7.53 -9.45
N LYS A 82 -0.64 8.06 -10.31
CA LYS A 82 -1.41 9.29 -10.04
C LYS A 82 -2.59 8.94 -9.15
N PHE A 83 -2.91 9.79 -8.17
CA PHE A 83 -4.08 9.57 -7.30
C PHE A 83 -5.39 9.68 -8.08
N THR A 84 -5.42 10.51 -9.12
CA THR A 84 -6.54 10.64 -10.06
C THR A 84 -6.85 9.35 -10.82
N ASN A 85 -5.93 8.38 -10.85
CA ASN A 85 -6.13 7.07 -11.46
C ASN A 85 -6.63 6.01 -10.47
N LEU A 86 -6.74 6.32 -9.18
CA LEU A 86 -7.26 5.40 -8.16
C LEU A 86 -8.78 5.52 -8.08
N ASP A 87 -9.44 4.37 -7.97
CA ASP A 87 -10.87 4.33 -7.66
C ASP A 87 -11.08 4.44 -6.14
N VAL A 88 -10.17 3.89 -5.34
CA VAL A 88 -10.24 3.89 -3.86
C VAL A 88 -8.83 4.00 -3.26
N LEU A 89 -8.70 4.80 -2.20
CA LEU A 89 -7.55 4.83 -1.30
C LEU A 89 -8.00 4.48 0.11
N PHE A 90 -7.47 3.39 0.66
CA PHE A 90 -7.68 3.00 2.05
C PHE A 90 -6.56 3.60 2.93
N LEU A 91 -6.92 4.48 3.86
CA LEU A 91 -6.01 5.04 4.86
C LEU A 91 -5.92 4.07 6.05
N ARG A 92 -4.95 3.14 6.00
CA ARG A 92 -4.78 2.05 6.99
C ARG A 92 -3.49 2.20 7.82
N GLY A 93 -2.99 3.43 7.95
CA GLY A 93 -1.89 3.75 8.86
C GLY A 93 -2.33 3.66 10.33
N ASP A 94 -1.50 3.05 11.18
CA ASP A 94 -1.71 3.00 12.63
C ASP A 94 -0.96 4.17 13.31
N PRO A 95 -1.63 5.17 13.89
CA PRO A 95 -0.96 6.32 14.48
C PRO A 95 -0.18 6.01 15.78
N VAL A 96 -0.24 4.78 16.32
CA VAL A 96 0.25 4.47 17.68
C VAL A 96 1.74 4.11 17.75
N PRO A 97 2.31 3.17 16.97
CA PRO A 97 3.71 2.74 17.14
C PRO A 97 4.66 3.46 16.15
N GLU A 98 4.70 4.79 16.17
CA GLU A 98 5.65 5.56 15.37
C GLU A 98 6.84 6.08 16.17
N SER A 99 8.03 6.01 15.55
CA SER A 99 9.26 6.54 16.11
C SER A 99 9.16 8.06 16.28
N ARG A 100 9.97 8.62 17.18
CA ARG A 100 9.95 10.05 17.52
C ARG A 100 10.13 10.99 16.31
N GLU A 101 10.78 10.49 15.26
CA GLU A 101 11.07 11.15 13.97
C GLU A 101 9.86 11.21 13.01
N ARG A 102 8.91 10.26 13.12
CA ARG A 102 7.69 10.22 12.29
C ARG A 102 6.47 10.71 13.07
N ARG A 103 6.58 11.71 13.93
CA ARG A 103 5.40 12.23 14.65
C ARG A 103 4.49 13.11 13.78
N TRP A 104 5.03 13.67 12.70
CA TRP A 104 4.28 14.52 11.76
C TRP A 104 3.15 13.77 11.05
N THR A 105 3.28 12.46 10.84
CA THR A 105 2.27 11.60 10.22
C THR A 105 0.99 11.44 11.05
N LYS A 106 1.01 11.77 12.35
CA LYS A 106 -0.17 11.71 13.23
C LYS A 106 -1.19 12.81 12.96
N ASP A 107 -0.73 13.95 12.43
CA ASP A 107 -1.58 15.11 12.15
C ASP A 107 -2.13 15.09 10.71
N VAL A 108 -1.74 14.08 9.91
CA VAL A 108 -2.19 13.91 8.52
C VAL A 108 -3.22 12.79 8.47
N GLY A 109 -4.48 13.12 8.75
CA GLY A 109 -5.62 12.20 8.73
C GLY A 109 -6.95 12.92 8.61
#